data_AF-A0A8X6WU64-F1
#
_entry.id   AF-A0A8X6WU64-F1
#
_cell.length_a   1.000
_cell.length_b   1.000
_cell.length_c   1.000
_cell.angle_alpha   90.00
_cell.angle_beta   90.00
_cell.angle_gamma   90.00
#
_symmetry.space_group_name_H-M   'P 1'
#
loop_
_entity.id
_entity.type
_entity.pdbx_description
1 polymer ?
#
loop_
_entity_poly.entity_id
_entity_poly.type
_entity_poly.pdbx_seq_one_letter_code
_entity_poly.pdbx_strand_id
1 'polypeptide(L)'
;MSFPEPHTVPDSFSLSSRWSLIQRLRDTFWARWSSEYLNELQRRTKWTDVKENLKVGQLVLLKNASKIPMKWTLARVIKIHPGED
;
A
#
# COMPACT_ATOMS: atom_id res chain seq x y z
N MET A 1 -30.47 29.15 -12.16
CA MET A 1 -29.62 27.96 -11.95
C MET A 1 -30.32 27.07 -10.96
N SER A 2 -30.85 25.94 -11.42
CA SER A 2 -31.58 24.98 -10.58
C SER A 2 -30.60 24.24 -9.68
N PHE A 3 -30.84 24.31 -8.37
CA PHE A 3 -30.17 23.44 -7.40
C PHE A 3 -30.52 21.99 -7.74
N PRO A 4 -29.56 21.05 -7.73
CA PRO A 4 -29.88 19.65 -7.94
C PRO A 4 -30.79 19.19 -6.80
N GLU A 5 -31.94 18.59 -7.14
CA GLU A 5 -32.86 18.04 -6.15
C GLU A 5 -32.12 17.04 -5.25
N PRO A 6 -32.35 17.07 -3.93
CA PRO A 6 -31.86 16.02 -3.06
C PRO A 6 -32.52 14.72 -3.48
N HIS A 7 -31.73 13.83 -4.05
CA HIS A 7 -32.11 12.46 -4.34
C HIS A 7 -32.43 11.78 -3.01
N THR A 8 -33.70 11.79 -2.60
CA THR A 8 -34.19 10.96 -1.50
C THR A 8 -34.25 9.53 -2.00
N VAL A 9 -33.08 8.89 -2.08
CA VAL A 9 -33.02 7.43 -2.14
C VAL A 9 -33.76 6.91 -0.92
N PRO A 10 -34.78 6.05 -1.08
CA PRO A 10 -35.41 5.42 0.07
C PRO A 10 -34.31 4.69 0.83
N ASP A 11 -34.15 5.03 2.10
CA ASP A 11 -33.13 4.46 3.00
C ASP A 11 -33.51 3.01 3.33
N SER A 12 -33.53 2.14 2.30
CA SER A 12 -33.84 0.72 2.41
C SER A 12 -32.60 -0.13 2.69
N PHE A 13 -31.42 0.50 2.66
CA PHE A 13 -30.19 -0.13 3.10
C PHE A 13 -29.93 0.26 4.54
N SER A 14 -29.96 -0.72 5.44
CA SER A 14 -29.60 -0.50 6.84
C SER A 14 -28.24 0.21 6.92
N LEU A 15 -28.08 1.14 7.87
CA LEU A 15 -26.81 1.84 8.11
C LEU A 15 -25.64 0.85 8.29
N SER A 16 -25.91 -0.33 8.83
CA SER A 16 -24.97 -1.45 8.95
C SER A 16 -24.51 -1.99 7.58
N SER A 17 -25.43 -2.20 6.64
CA SER A 17 -25.13 -2.62 5.27
C SER A 17 -24.25 -1.60 4.55
N ARG A 18 -24.57 -0.31 4.70
CA ARG A 18 -23.78 0.79 4.11
C ARG A 18 -22.38 0.86 4.73
N TRP A 19 -22.28 0.71 6.05
CA TRP A 19 -20.98 0.68 6.74
C TRP A 19 -20.12 -0.50 6.28
N SER A 20 -20.69 -1.71 6.20
CA SER A 20 -20.00 -2.91 5.70
C SER A 20 -19.49 -2.75 4.27
N LEU A 21 -20.30 -2.12 3.40
CA LEU A 21 -19.88 -1.79 2.03
C LEU A 21 -18.69 -0.83 2.01
N ILE A 22 -18.74 0.25 2.79
CA ILE A 22 -17.64 1.22 2.90
C ILE A 22 -16.36 0.55 3.42
N GLN A 23 -16.45 -0.32 4.43
CA GLN A 23 -15.28 -1.06 4.93
C GLN A 23 -14.70 -1.97 3.84
N ARG A 24 -15.54 -2.72 3.10
CA ARG A 24 -15.07 -3.56 1.99
C ARG A 24 -14.37 -2.75 0.89
N LEU A 25 -14.93 -1.60 0.52
CA LEU A 25 -14.33 -0.70 -0.46
C LEU A 25 -12.98 -0.16 0.03
N ARG A 26 -12.90 0.25 1.30
CA ARG A 26 -11.66 0.67 1.94
C ARG A 26 -10.61 -0.44 1.90
N ASP A 27 -10.96 -1.65 2.31
CA ASP A 27 -10.01 -2.77 2.36
C ASP A 27 -9.51 -3.15 0.97
N THR A 28 -10.41 -3.17 -0.02
CA THR A 28 -10.05 -3.43 -1.42
C THR A 28 -9.13 -2.35 -1.96
N PHE A 29 -9.42 -1.08 -1.66
CA PHE A 29 -8.58 0.05 -2.04
C PHE A 29 -7.18 -0.06 -1.42
N TRP A 30 -7.06 -0.30 -0.12
CA TRP A 30 -5.75 -0.41 0.55
C TRP A 30 -4.97 -1.66 0.12
N ALA A 31 -5.65 -2.78 -0.15
CA ALA A 31 -5.03 -3.96 -0.71
C ALA A 31 -4.40 -3.67 -2.07
N ARG A 32 -5.15 -3.04 -2.99
CA ARG A 32 -4.65 -2.64 -4.31
C ARG A 32 -3.56 -1.59 -4.21
N TRP A 33 -3.78 -0.52 -3.43
CA TRP A 33 -2.79 0.53 -3.22
C TRP A 33 -1.47 -0.03 -2.66
N SER A 34 -1.51 -0.86 -1.61
CA SER A 34 -0.29 -1.43 -1.03
C SER A 34 0.46 -2.36 -1.99
N SER A 35 -0.25 -3.07 -2.87
CA SER A 35 0.35 -3.91 -3.89
C SER A 35 0.96 -3.08 -5.03
N GLU A 36 0.19 -2.14 -5.59
CA GLU A 36 0.52 -1.43 -6.82
C GLU A 36 1.41 -0.21 -6.55
N TYR A 37 1.08 0.61 -5.55
CA TYR A 37 1.82 1.84 -5.23
C TYR A 37 3.24 1.53 -4.76
N LEU A 38 3.45 0.45 -4.00
CA LEU A 38 4.80 0.03 -3.63
C LEU A 38 5.62 -0.47 -4.81
N ASN A 39 4.98 -1.15 -5.77
CA ASN A 39 5.66 -1.57 -6.99
C ASN A 39 6.01 -0.37 -7.88
N GLU A 40 5.14 0.65 -7.94
CA GLU A 40 5.44 1.91 -8.63
C GLU A 40 6.55 2.72 -7.93
N LEU A 41 6.55 2.80 -6.59
CA LEU A 41 7.66 3.41 -5.84
C LEU A 41 8.97 2.64 -6.01
N GLN A 42 8.87 1.31 -6.19
CA GLN A 42 9.98 0.43 -6.54
C GLN A 42 10.26 0.38 -8.05
N ARG A 43 9.72 1.29 -8.90
CA ARG A 43 10.28 1.49 -10.25
C ARG A 43 11.73 1.91 -10.10
N ARG A 44 12.62 0.92 -10.02
CA ARG A 44 14.01 1.08 -10.37
C ARG A 44 13.99 1.45 -11.84
N THR A 45 14.47 2.65 -12.17
CA THR A 45 14.92 2.96 -13.52
C THR A 45 15.86 1.83 -13.90
N LYS A 46 15.44 0.97 -14.85
CA LYS A 46 16.23 -0.17 -15.30
C LYS A 46 17.64 0.36 -15.64
N TRP A 47 18.64 -0.12 -14.91
CA TRP A 47 20.07 -0.07 -15.26
C TRP A 47 20.69 1.30 -15.56
N THR A 48 20.19 2.40 -15.00
CA THR A 48 20.76 3.74 -15.24
C THR A 48 21.54 4.30 -14.05
N ASP A 49 21.34 3.75 -12.85
CA ASP A 49 22.02 4.19 -11.64
C ASP A 49 22.68 3.00 -10.95
N VAL A 50 24.01 3.06 -10.80
CA VAL A 50 24.78 2.10 -10.00
C VAL A 50 24.47 2.39 -8.54
N LYS A 51 23.37 1.81 -8.02
CA LYS A 51 23.09 1.85 -6.59
C LYS A 51 24.12 0.99 -5.87
N GLU A 52 24.75 1.55 -4.85
CA GLU A 52 25.61 0.78 -3.95
C GLU A 52 24.85 -0.44 -3.41
N ASN A 53 25.56 -1.57 -3.34
CA ASN A 53 25.04 -2.77 -2.67
C ASN A 53 24.69 -2.46 -1.21
N LEU A 54 23.71 -3.19 -0.69
CA LEU A 54 23.33 -3.09 0.73
C LEU A 54 24.58 -3.33 1.60
N LYS A 55 24.72 -2.58 2.69
CA LYS A 55 25.82 -2.71 3.65
C LYS A 55 25.30 -3.23 4.99
N VAL A 56 26.10 -4.05 5.68
CA VAL A 56 25.79 -4.47 7.06
C VAL A 56 25.69 -3.21 7.94
N GLY A 57 24.66 -3.13 8.77
CA GLY A 57 24.35 -1.97 9.60
C GLY A 57 23.44 -0.93 8.94
N GLN A 58 23.16 -1.04 7.65
CA GLN A 58 22.27 -0.12 6.94
C GLN A 58 20.80 -0.30 7.39
N LEU A 59 20.09 0.82 7.56
CA LEU A 59 18.66 0.83 7.85
C LEU A 59 17.88 0.67 6.53
N VAL A 60 16.97 -0.29 6.50
CA VAL A 60 16.17 -0.64 5.33
C VAL A 60 14.70 -0.72 5.70
N LEU A 61 13.83 -0.45 4.72
CA LEU A 61 12.40 -0.59 4.86
C LEU A 61 11.99 -2.03 4.54
N LEU A 62 11.39 -2.73 5.50
CA LEU A 62 10.89 -4.09 5.30
C LEU A 62 9.54 -4.03 4.58
N LYS A 63 9.49 -4.53 3.35
CA LYS A 63 8.23 -4.78 2.63
C LYS A 63 7.53 -5.98 3.27
N ASN A 64 6.87 -5.74 4.39
CA ASN A 64 6.04 -6.75 5.03
C ASN A 64 4.63 -6.68 4.41
N ALA A 65 4.12 -7.79 3.89
CA ALA A 65 2.74 -7.93 3.41
C ALA A 65 1.71 -7.96 4.57
N SER A 66 2.04 -7.36 5.70
CA SER A 66 1.15 -7.28 6.85
C SER A 66 -0.04 -6.40 6.48
N LYS A 67 -1.23 -6.93 6.71
CA LYS A 67 -2.54 -6.33 6.37
C LYS A 67 -2.84 -4.99 7.04
N ILE A 68 -1.89 -4.39 7.78
CA ILE A 68 -2.07 -3.11 8.46
C ILE A 68 -1.54 -2.01 7.54
N PRO A 69 -2.42 -1.25 6.87
CA PRO A 69 -1.99 -0.09 6.09
C PRO A 69 -1.22 0.89 6.99
N MET A 70 -0.17 1.51 6.44
CA MET A 70 0.69 2.53 7.09
C MET A 70 1.71 2.03 8.14
N LYS A 71 1.89 0.73 8.35
CA LYS A 71 2.96 0.22 9.24
C LYS A 71 4.26 -0.05 8.47
N TRP A 72 5.09 0.99 8.39
CA TRP A 72 6.42 0.95 7.79
C TRP A 72 7.44 0.35 8.77
N THR A 73 7.69 -0.95 8.66
CA THR A 73 8.66 -1.61 9.55
C THR A 73 10.07 -1.33 9.07
N LEU A 74 10.88 -0.68 9.91
CA LEU A 74 12.31 -0.46 9.67
C LEU A 74 13.10 -1.66 10.19
N ALA A 75 14.08 -2.12 9.41
CA ALA A 75 14.97 -3.20 9.77
C ALA A 75 16.43 -2.77 9.56
N ARG A 76 17.35 -3.41 10.28
CA ARG A 76 18.80 -3.21 10.09
C ARG A 76 19.38 -4.45 9.44
N VAL A 77 20.19 -4.27 8.40
CA VAL A 77 20.89 -5.38 7.74
C VAL A 77 21.93 -5.94 8.70
N ILE A 78 21.74 -7.20 9.15
CA ILE A 78 22.68 -7.88 10.06
C ILE A 78 23.73 -8.70 9.32
N LYS A 79 23.37 -9.24 8.15
CA LYS A 79 24.23 -10.12 7.35
C LYS A 79 23.81 -10.04 5.89
N ILE A 80 24.78 -10.08 5.00
CA ILE A 80 24.58 -10.13 3.55
C ILE A 80 25.12 -11.47 3.06
N HIS A 81 24.36 -12.13 2.19
CA HIS A 81 24.79 -13.33 1.50
C HIS A 81 24.96 -12.95 0.03
N PRO A 82 26.19 -12.95 -0.52
CA PRO A 82 26.38 -12.76 -1.95
C PRO A 82 25.72 -13.93 -2.69
N GLY A 83 25.00 -13.63 -3.76
CA GLY A 83 24.53 -14.66 -4.69
C GLY A 83 25.69 -15.15 -5.55
N GLU A 84 25.64 -16.41 -5.96
CA GLU A 84 26.47 -16.90 -7.06
C GLU A 84 25.92 -16.29 -8.36
N ASP A 85 26.64 -15.30 -8.91
CA ASP A 85 26.45 -14.79 -10.28
C ASP A 85 27.83 -14.81 -10.96
#